data_AF-A0A8S8YR42-F1
#
_entry.id   AF-A0A8S8YR42-F1
#
_cell.length_a   1.000
_cell.length_b   1.000
_cell.length_c   1.000
_cell.angle_alpha   90.00
_cell.angle_beta   90.00
_cell.angle_gamma   90.00
#
_symmetry.space_group_name_H-M   'P 1'
#
loop_
_entity.id
_entity.type
_entity.pdbx_description
1 polymer ?
#
loop_
_entity_poly.entity_id
_entity_poly.type
_entity_poly.pdbx_seq_one_letter_code
_entity_poly.pdbx_strand_id
1 'polypeptide(L)'
;MLNKISKEAIEGGYKKTTPVAVVYRASRKDQKIIIGNLSDIAGKVKAEKITMTAIVIIGDVIKPKSYEYSKLYDKTFTHGFRKAKTK
;
A
#
# COMPACT_ATOMS: atom_id res chain seq x y z
N MET A 1 -10.86 -9.62 10.92
CA MET A 1 -10.78 -8.26 10.35
C MET A 1 -10.39 -8.27 8.88
N LEU A 2 -9.23 -8.82 8.48
CA LEU A 2 -8.78 -8.79 7.08
C LEU A 2 -9.77 -9.41 6.07
N ASN A 3 -10.40 -10.55 6.42
CA ASN A 3 -11.46 -11.17 5.59
C ASN A 3 -12.64 -10.22 5.33
N LYS A 4 -13.03 -9.42 6.32
CA LYS A 4 -14.12 -8.45 6.20
C LYS A 4 -13.71 -7.30 5.28
N ILE A 5 -12.50 -6.74 5.49
CA ILE A 5 -11.94 -5.69 4.63
C ILE A 5 -11.84 -6.16 3.18
N SER A 6 -11.33 -7.37 2.94
CA SER A 6 -11.24 -7.92 1.58
C SER A 6 -12.61 -8.05 0.92
N LYS A 7 -13.62 -8.52 1.67
CA LYS A 7 -14.99 -8.64 1.19
C LYS A 7 -15.59 -7.28 0.85
N GLU A 8 -15.51 -6.32 1.76
CA GLU A 8 -16.05 -4.96 1.56
C GLU A 8 -15.36 -4.23 0.41
N ALA A 9 -14.04 -4.40 0.24
CA ALA A 9 -13.34 -3.83 -0.90
C ALA A 9 -13.81 -4.42 -2.23
N ILE A 10 -14.04 -5.73 -2.29
CA ILE A 10 -14.57 -6.39 -3.50
C ILE A 10 -16.00 -5.92 -3.79
N GLU A 11 -16.86 -5.84 -2.76
CA GLU A 11 -18.23 -5.31 -2.88
C GLU A 11 -18.25 -3.84 -3.30
N GLY A 12 -17.26 -3.05 -2.88
CA GLY A 12 -17.04 -1.68 -3.30
C GLY A 12 -16.44 -1.51 -4.71
N GLY A 13 -16.24 -2.60 -5.45
CA GLY A 13 -15.82 -2.56 -6.86
C GLY A 13 -14.34 -2.86 -7.12
N TYR A 14 -13.53 -3.16 -6.09
CA TYR A 14 -12.17 -3.62 -6.33
C TYR A 14 -12.14 -5.03 -6.91
N LYS A 15 -11.26 -5.27 -7.88
CA LYS A 15 -11.06 -6.61 -8.45
C LYS A 15 -10.43 -7.53 -7.39
N LYS A 16 -10.78 -8.82 -7.40
CA LYS A 16 -10.11 -9.84 -6.56
C LYS A 16 -8.59 -9.87 -6.73
N THR A 17 -8.12 -9.51 -7.93
CA THR A 17 -6.71 -9.43 -8.29
C THR A 17 -6.02 -8.14 -7.85
N THR A 18 -6.75 -7.17 -7.29
CA THR A 18 -6.18 -5.90 -6.81
C THR A 18 -5.05 -6.20 -5.84
N PRO A 19 -3.84 -5.67 -6.08
CA PRO A 19 -2.70 -5.90 -5.20
C PRO A 19 -2.96 -5.39 -3.77
N VAL A 20 -2.46 -6.12 -2.79
CA VAL A 20 -2.52 -5.76 -1.38
C VAL A 20 -1.17 -6.00 -0.72
N ALA A 21 -0.73 -5.06 0.11
CA ALA A 21 0.39 -5.24 1.02
C ALA A 21 -0.08 -5.08 2.47
N VAL A 22 0.44 -5.95 3.34
CA VAL A 22 0.29 -5.83 4.79
C VAL A 22 1.67 -5.66 5.39
N VAL A 23 1.91 -4.50 6.01
CA VAL A 23 3.19 -4.13 6.61
C VAL A 23 3.06 -4.22 8.12
N TYR A 24 3.57 -5.29 8.70
CA TYR A 24 3.63 -5.50 10.15
C TYR A 24 4.80 -4.73 10.74
N ARG A 25 4.56 -3.98 11.83
CA ARG A 25 5.59 -3.25 12.59
C ARG A 25 6.50 -2.42 11.67
N ALA A 26 5.89 -1.61 10.81
CA ALA A 26 6.59 -0.72 9.89
C ALA A 26 7.70 0.09 10.61
N SER A 27 8.85 0.26 9.96
CA SER A 27 10.07 0.93 10.43
C SER A 27 10.78 0.33 11.65
N ARG A 28 10.33 -0.82 12.17
CA ARG A 28 11.02 -1.56 13.24
C ARG A 28 11.96 -2.62 12.66
N LYS A 29 12.91 -3.10 13.49
CA LYS A 29 13.86 -4.17 13.11
C LYS A 29 13.16 -5.47 12.72
N ASP A 30 12.00 -5.74 13.31
CA ASP A 30 11.19 -6.94 13.09
C ASP A 30 10.03 -6.72 12.11
N GLN A 31 10.15 -5.70 11.24
CA GLN A 31 9.18 -5.44 10.19
C GLN A 31 9.00 -6.66 9.28
N LYS A 32 7.74 -6.95 8.92
CA LYS A 32 7.42 -7.92 7.86
C LYS A 32 6.49 -7.29 6.82
N ILE A 33 6.76 -7.57 5.54
CA ILE A 33 5.90 -7.14 4.43
C ILE A 33 5.32 -8.38 3.77
N ILE A 34 3.99 -8.49 3.77
CA ILE A 34 3.25 -9.59 3.15
C ILE A 34 2.54 -9.02 1.92
N ILE A 35 2.85 -9.56 0.75
CA ILE A 35 2.27 -9.11 -0.53
C ILE A 35 1.35 -10.19 -1.09
N GLY A 36 0.18 -9.76 -1.57
CA GLY A 36 -0.83 -10.60 -2.16
C GLY A 36 -1.82 -9.78 -2.98
N ASN A 37 -3.04 -10.29 -3.05
CA ASN A 37 -4.19 -9.61 -3.61
C ASN A 37 -5.41 -9.82 -2.70
N LEU A 38 -6.54 -9.19 -3.03
CA LEU A 38 -7.75 -9.28 -2.20
C LEU A 38 -8.26 -10.72 -2.01
N SER A 39 -7.94 -11.65 -2.91
CA SER A 39 -8.35 -13.06 -2.78
C SER A 39 -7.48 -13.91 -1.84
N ASP A 40 -6.20 -13.57 -1.65
CA ASP A 40 -5.25 -14.44 -0.92
C ASP A 40 -4.65 -13.82 0.35
N ILE A 41 -4.72 -12.49 0.50
CA ILE A 41 -3.95 -11.77 1.51
C ILE A 41 -4.31 -12.18 2.95
N ALA A 42 -5.59 -12.47 3.20
CA ALA A 42 -6.03 -12.89 4.53
C ALA A 42 -5.46 -14.25 4.94
N GLY A 43 -5.31 -15.18 3.99
CA GLY A 43 -4.66 -16.47 4.23
C GLY A 43 -3.18 -16.31 4.53
N LYS A 44 -2.47 -15.49 3.73
CA LYS A 44 -1.04 -15.21 3.91
C LYS A 44 -0.73 -14.56 5.26
N VAL A 45 -1.50 -13.57 5.67
CA VAL A 45 -1.33 -12.88 6.97
C VAL A 45 -1.60 -13.83 8.14
N LYS A 46 -2.60 -14.72 8.01
CA LYS A 46 -2.91 -15.72 9.04
C LYS A 46 -1.77 -16.74 9.20
N ALA A 47 -1.15 -17.17 8.10
CA ALA A 47 0.01 -18.07 8.13
C ALA A 47 1.20 -17.46 8.89
N GLU A 48 1.41 -16.16 8.77
CA GLU A 48 2.45 -15.40 9.48
C GLU A 48 2.10 -15.08 10.95
N LYS A 49 0.90 -15.48 11.43
CA LYS A 49 0.40 -15.23 12.80
C LYS A 49 0.36 -13.75 13.18
N ILE A 50 0.14 -12.87 12.20
CA ILE A 50 0.03 -11.42 12.43
C ILE A 50 -1.42 -11.08 12.81
N THR A 51 -1.60 -10.64 14.05
CA THR A 51 -2.93 -10.33 14.62
C THR A 51 -3.16 -8.84 14.84
N MET A 52 -2.09 -8.04 14.93
CA MET A 52 -2.15 -6.61 15.28
C MET A 52 -0.93 -5.84 14.74
N THR A 53 -0.94 -4.51 14.86
CA THR A 53 0.20 -3.64 14.50
C THR A 53 0.63 -3.79 13.03
N ALA A 54 -0.35 -3.72 12.12
CA ALA A 54 -0.08 -3.78 10.69
C ALA A 54 -0.82 -2.69 9.92
N ILE A 55 -0.16 -2.16 8.89
CA ILE A 55 -0.75 -1.25 7.92
C ILE A 55 -1.19 -2.08 6.72
N VAL A 56 -2.43 -1.92 6.28
CA VAL A 56 -2.98 -2.59 5.09
C VAL A 56 -3.10 -1.57 3.98
N ILE A 57 -2.45 -1.83 2.85
CA ILE A 57 -2.45 -0.97 1.67
C ILE A 57 -3.05 -1.77 0.51
N ILE A 58 -4.15 -1.28 -0.06
CA ILE A 58 -4.89 -1.93 -1.16
C ILE A 58 -4.77 -1.03 -2.39
N GLY A 59 -4.33 -1.58 -3.52
CA GLY A 59 -4.31 -0.89 -4.80
C GLY A 59 -3.02 -1.08 -5.59
N ASP A 60 -3.02 -0.52 -6.80
CA ASP A 60 -1.93 -0.66 -7.77
C ASP A 60 -0.62 -0.02 -7.33
N VAL A 61 -0.64 0.83 -6.28
CA VAL A 61 0.55 1.39 -5.64
C VAL A 61 1.52 0.31 -5.13
N ILE A 62 1.04 -0.91 -4.89
CA ILE A 62 1.88 -2.04 -4.47
C ILE A 62 2.64 -2.68 -5.63
N LYS A 63 2.10 -2.60 -6.85
CA LYS A 63 2.72 -3.11 -8.07
C LYS A 63 2.56 -2.08 -9.20
N PRO A 64 3.19 -0.91 -9.06
CA PRO A 64 3.02 0.16 -10.04
C PRO A 64 3.65 -0.25 -11.38
N LYS A 65 2.97 0.01 -12.49
CA LYS A 65 3.52 -0.23 -13.85
C LYS A 65 4.70 0.71 -14.15
N SER A 66 4.62 1.92 -13.62
CA SER A 66 5.66 2.95 -13.69
C SER A 66 5.68 3.70 -12.35
N TYR A 67 6.86 4.17 -11.98
CA TYR A 67 7.06 4.93 -10.74
C TYR A 67 7.55 6.32 -11.09
N GLU A 68 6.86 7.34 -10.57
CA GLU A 68 7.29 8.74 -10.62
C GLU A 68 7.47 9.26 -9.21
N TYR A 69 8.53 10.04 -8.99
CA TYR A 69 8.74 10.70 -7.71
C TYR A 69 7.70 11.79 -7.50
N SER A 70 7.24 11.91 -6.25
CA SER A 70 6.42 13.05 -5.85
C SER A 70 7.16 14.36 -6.15
N LYS A 71 6.52 15.23 -6.92
CA LYS A 71 7.05 16.57 -7.21
C LYS A 71 6.95 17.54 -6.04
N LEU A 72 6.42 17.10 -4.90
CA LEU A 72 6.22 17.95 -3.71
C LEU A 72 7.49 18.72 -3.31
N TYR A 73 8.65 18.06 -3.37
CA TYR A 73 9.96 18.67 -3.05
C TYR A 73 10.86 18.88 -4.26
N ASP A 74 10.41 18.52 -5.47
CA ASP A 74 11.18 18.74 -6.70
C ASP A 74 11.44 20.24 -6.88
N LYS A 75 12.73 20.61 -6.92
CA LYS A 75 13.16 22.01 -7.03
C LYS A 75 12.74 22.66 -8.34
N THR A 76 12.48 21.87 -9.38
CA THR A 76 12.07 22.34 -10.71
C THR A 76 10.55 22.41 -10.88
N PHE A 77 9.78 21.94 -9.89
CA PHE A 77 8.32 21.99 -9.90
C PHE A 77 7.79 23.15 -9.06
N THR A 78 6.91 23.97 -9.67
CA THR A 78 6.17 25.01 -8.95
C THR A 78 4.85 24.43 -8.44
N HIS A 79 4.56 24.62 -7.16
CA HIS A 79 3.25 24.34 -6.56
C HIS A 79 2.72 25.57 -5.82
N GLY A 80 1.51 25.48 -5.26
CA GLY A 80 0.80 26.63 -4.67
C GLY A 80 1.54 27.39 -3.55
N PHE A 81 2.56 26.79 -2.92
CA PHE A 81 3.31 27.39 -1.82
C PHE A 81 4.82 27.54 -2.11
N ARG A 82 5.29 27.16 -3.31
CA ARG A 82 6.71 27.20 -3.66
C ARG A 82 6.89 27.36 -5.16
N LYS A 83 7.67 28.37 -5.56
CA LYS A 83 8.11 28.53 -6.95
C LYS A 83 9.31 27.61 -7.22
N ALA A 84 9.32 27.04 -8.42
CA ALA A 84 10.47 26.31 -8.93
C ALA A 84 11.70 27.24 -8.98
N LYS A 85 12.86 26.68 -8.67
CA LYS A 85 14.15 27.33 -8.91
C LYS A 85 14.57 27.01 -10.34
N THR A 86 14.81 28.05 -11.14
CA THR A 86 15.44 27.89 -12.47
C THR A 86 16.79 27.22 -12.30
N LYS A 87 17.14 26.35 -13.24
CA LYS A 87 18.40 25.61 -13.23
C LYS A 87 19.59 26.54 -13.40
#